data_AF-A0A9X9F2P1-F1
#
_entry.id   AF-A0A9X9F2P1-F1
#
_cell.length_a   1.000
_cell.length_b   1.000
_cell.length_c   1.000
_cell.angle_alpha   90.00
_cell.angle_beta   90.00
_cell.angle_gamma   90.00
#
_symmetry.space_group_name_H-M   'P 1'
#
loop_
_entity.id
_entity.type
_entity.pdbx_description
1 polymer ?
#
loop_
_entity_poly.entity_id
_entity_poly.type
_entity_poly.pdbx_seq_one_letter_code
_entity_poly.pdbx_strand_id
1 'polypeptide(L)' 'VDATTGPLGQGIATAVGMAMAERHLAAKYNRDAYNVVDHYTYAICGDGDLMEGVSAEASSLAAHLQLGRLVVL' A
#
# COMPACT_ATOMS: atom_id res chain seq x y z
N VAL A 1 9.22 -4.24 12.09
CA VAL A 1 7.74 -4.22 12.22
C VAL A 1 7.34 -2.83 11.81
N ASP A 2 6.65 -2.69 10.68
CA ASP A 2 6.44 -1.38 10.05
C ASP A 2 5.09 -0.74 10.44
N ALA A 3 4.15 -1.57 10.90
CA ALA A 3 2.87 -1.13 11.43
C ALA A 3 2.46 -2.04 12.60
N THR A 4 1.79 -1.45 13.60
CA THR A 4 1.07 -2.23 14.61
C THR A 4 -0.24 -2.70 13.99
N THR A 5 -0.39 -4.01 13.83
CA THR A 5 -1.62 -4.65 13.38
C THR A 5 -2.31 -5.37 14.54
N GLY A 6 -3.54 -5.82 14.34
CA GLY A 6 -4.32 -6.53 15.35
C GLY A 6 -5.80 -6.55 14.97
N PRO A 7 -6.45 -5.37 14.83
CA PRO A 7 -7.73 -5.27 14.14
C PRO A 7 -7.55 -5.64 12.67
N LEU A 8 -8.33 -6.60 12.20
CA LEU A 8 -8.26 -7.11 10.82
C LEU A 8 -8.62 -6.02 9.80
N GLY A 9 -8.09 -6.16 8.58
CA GLY A 9 -8.27 -5.23 7.47
C GLY A 9 -7.41 -3.95 7.54
N GLN A 10 -7.03 -3.51 8.74
CA GLN A 10 -6.22 -2.29 8.91
C GLN A 10 -4.81 -2.39 8.32
N GLY A 11 -4.25 -3.60 8.27
CA GLY A 11 -2.95 -3.85 7.62
C GLY A 11 -2.97 -3.50 6.13
N ILE A 12 -4.05 -3.88 5.42
CA ILE A 12 -4.23 -3.57 4.00
C ILE A 12 -4.36 -2.05 3.81
N ALA A 13 -5.21 -1.38 4.60
CA ALA A 13 -5.38 0.07 4.51
C ALA A 13 -4.07 0.84 4.77
N THR A 14 -3.30 0.39 5.76
CA THR A 14 -1.97 0.96 6.06
C THR A 14 -0.99 0.77 4.89
N ALA A 15 -0.95 -0.41 4.29
CA ALA A 15 -0.09 -0.70 3.14
C ALA A 15 -0.47 0.12 1.90
N VAL A 16 -1.77 0.35 1.65
CA VAL A 16 -2.24 1.27 0.60
C VAL A 16 -1.68 2.67 0.84
N GLY A 17 -1.74 3.18 2.07
CA GLY A 17 -1.15 4.48 2.44
C GLY A 17 0.37 4.54 2.21
N MET A 18 1.10 3.47 2.55
CA MET A 18 2.54 3.38 2.29
C MET A 18 2.86 3.39 0.78
N ALA A 19 2.11 2.66 -0.03
CA ALA A 19 2.28 2.66 -1.49
C ALA A 19 1.92 4.02 -2.12
N MET A 20 0.93 4.73 -1.58
CA MET A 20 0.64 6.11 -1.97
C MET A 20 1.80 7.05 -1.65
N ALA A 21 2.41 6.89 -0.47
CA ALA A 21 3.57 7.69 -0.06
C ALA A 21 4.79 7.42 -0.95
N GLU A 22 5.07 6.15 -1.26
CA GLU A 22 6.15 5.76 -2.19
C GLU A 22 5.96 6.44 -3.54
N ARG A 23 4.79 6.28 -4.16
CA ARG A 23 4.50 6.89 -5.46
C ARG A 23 4.59 8.41 -5.44
N HIS A 24 4.09 9.04 -4.38
CA HIS A 24 4.14 10.49 -4.22
C HIS A 24 5.59 10.99 -4.12
N LEU A 25 6.41 10.35 -3.28
CA LEU A 25 7.80 10.74 -3.07
C LEU A 25 8.66 10.44 -4.30
N ALA A 26 8.44 9.31 -4.97
CA ALA A 26 9.06 8.98 -6.24
C ALA A 26 8.79 10.06 -7.30
N ALA A 27 7.53 10.46 -7.49
CA ALA A 27 7.16 11.51 -8.42
C ALA A 27 7.77 12.88 -8.07
N LYS A 28 7.97 13.17 -6.77
CA LYS A 28 8.48 14.44 -6.29
C LYS A 28 10.01 14.56 -6.37
N TYR A 29 10.73 13.47 -6.08
CA TYR A 29 12.17 13.51 -5.85
C TYR A 29 13.00 12.74 -6.87
N ASN A 30 12.42 11.78 -7.61
CA ASN A 30 13.17 11.11 -8.66
C ASN A 30 13.45 12.08 -9.82
N ARG A 31 14.63 11.93 -10.41
CA ARG A 31 15.10 12.65 -11.61
C ARG A 31 15.61 11.62 -12.60
N ASP A 32 15.75 11.99 -13.87
CA ASP A 32 16.04 11.06 -14.97
C ASP A 32 17.13 10.01 -14.66
N ALA A 33 18.25 10.43 -14.05
CA ALA A 33 19.36 9.55 -13.70
C ALA A 33 19.36 9.07 -12.23
N TYR A 34 18.38 9.47 -11.42
CA TYR A 34 18.36 9.28 -9.97
C TYR A 34 16.98 8.84 -9.48
N ASN A 35 16.82 7.53 -9.32
CA ASN A 35 15.65 6.93 -8.67
C ASN A 35 15.94 6.75 -7.18
N VAL A 36 15.70 7.81 -6.40
CA VAL A 36 15.99 7.84 -4.97
C VAL A 36 14.92 7.10 -4.17
N VAL A 37 13.67 7.15 -4.64
CA VAL A 37 12.55 6.41 -4.05
C VAL A 37 12.08 5.37 -5.07
N ASP A 38 12.40 4.11 -4.78
CA ASP A 38 12.10 2.98 -5.65
C ASP A 38 11.94 1.69 -4.84
N HIS A 39 10.75 1.44 -4.29
CA HIS A 39 10.49 0.23 -3.51
C HIS A 39 9.06 -0.26 -3.64
N TYR A 40 8.85 -1.53 -3.29
CA TYR A 40 7.53 -2.15 -3.22
C TYR A 40 6.98 -2.09 -1.79
N THR A 41 5.67 -2.10 -1.67
CA THR A 41 4.95 -2.33 -0.42
C THR A 41 4.28 -3.69 -0.48
N TYR A 42 4.58 -4.55 0.49
CA TYR A 42 3.97 -5.88 0.62
C TYR A 42 3.05 -5.92 1.84
N ALA A 43 1.86 -6.47 1.67
CA ALA A 43 0.94 -6.78 2.77
C ALA A 43 0.61 -8.27 2.73
N ILE A 44 0.72 -8.96 3.86
CA ILE A 44 0.23 -10.34 4.02
C ILE A 44 -1.15 -10.23 4.66
N CYS A 45 -2.15 -10.85 4.04
CA CYS A 45 -3.52 -10.83 4.54
C CYS A 45 -4.09 -12.24 4.63
N GLY A 46 -5.09 -12.40 5.50
CA GLY A 46 -5.93 -13.60 5.53
C GLY A 46 -7.36 -13.28 5.11
N ASP A 47 -8.19 -14.33 5.05
CA ASP A 47 -9.62 -14.19 4.72
C ASP A 47 -10.34 -13.19 5.64
N GLY A 48 -9.96 -13.16 6.92
CA GLY A 48 -10.52 -12.22 7.89
C GLY A 48 -10.24 -10.75 7.55
N ASP A 49 -9.07 -10.44 6.99
CA ASP A 49 -8.78 -9.08 6.52
C ASP A 49 -9.65 -8.70 5.32
N LEU A 50 -9.92 -9.66 4.42
CA LEU A 50 -10.74 -9.44 3.22
C LEU A 50 -12.24 -9.31 3.51
N MET A 51 -12.71 -9.80 4.66
CA MET A 51 -14.10 -9.65 5.10
C MET A 51 -14.38 -8.27 5.71
N GLU A 52 -13.35 -7.58 6.21
CA GLU A 52 -13.49 -6.27 6.82
C GLU A 52 -13.71 -5.18 5.76
N GLY A 53 -14.75 -4.37 5.92
CA GLY A 53 -15.12 -3.35 4.92
C GLY A 53 -13.99 -2.35 4.62
N VAL A 54 -13.14 -2.06 5.61
CA VAL A 54 -11.98 -1.16 5.46
C VAL A 54 -10.96 -1.68 4.43
N SER A 55 -10.81 -3.00 4.29
CA SER A 55 -9.91 -3.56 3.27
C SER A 55 -10.49 -3.37 1.88
N ALA A 56 -11.80 -3.57 1.71
CA ALA A 56 -12.49 -3.34 0.44
C ALA A 56 -12.43 -1.87 0.01
N GLU A 57 -12.65 -0.93 0.93
CA GLU A 57 -12.50 0.50 0.67
C GLU A 57 -11.07 0.85 0.22
N ALA A 58 -10.07 0.38 0.97
CA ALA A 58 -8.67 0.63 0.66
C ALA A 58 -8.24 0.00 -0.68
N SER A 59 -8.63 -1.24 -0.96
CA SER A 59 -8.33 -1.93 -2.21
C SER A 59 -9.01 -1.28 -3.41
N SER A 60 -10.25 -0.82 -3.26
CA SER A 60 -10.97 -0.06 -4.30
C SER A 60 -10.22 1.23 -4.64
N LEU A 61 -9.78 1.97 -3.62
CA LEU A 61 -8.98 3.18 -3.80
C LEU A 61 -7.61 2.88 -4.44
N ALA A 62 -6.92 1.82 -3.99
CA ALA A 62 -5.62 1.43 -4.53
C ALA A 62 -5.68 1.09 -6.02
N ALA A 63 -6.74 0.40 -6.44
CA ALA A 63 -7.00 0.10 -7.85
C ALA A 63 -7.32 1.38 -8.65
N HIS A 64 -8.18 2.25 -8.13
CA HIS A 64 -8.51 3.53 -8.77
C HIS A 64 -7.27 4.40 -8.97
N LEU A 65 -6.38 4.43 -7.98
CA LEU A 65 -5.11 5.16 -8.05
C LEU A 65 -4.02 4.43 -8.85
N GLN A 66 -4.23 3.16 -9.26
CA GLN A 66 -3.25 2.34 -9.98
C GLN A 66 -1.91 2.19 -9.23
N LEU A 67 -1.96 1.79 -7.96
CA LEU A 67 -0.75 1.59 -7.14
C LEU A 67 0.01 0.31 -7.53
N GLY A 68 0.74 0.34 -8.66
CA GLY A 68 1.42 -0.83 -9.23
C GLY A 68 2.61 -1.39 -8.44
N ARG A 69 2.99 -0.75 -7.33
CA ARG A 69 4.04 -1.21 -6.39
C ARG A 69 3.49 -1.74 -5.07
N LEU A 70 2.17 -1.84 -4.94
CA LEU A 70 1.51 -2.55 -3.85
C LEU A 70 1.27 -4.01 -4.26
N VAL A 71 1.73 -4.95 -3.44
CA VAL A 71 1.50 -6.38 -3.62
C VAL A 71 0.87 -6.93 -2.36
N VAL A 72 -0.29 -7.58 -2.50
CA VAL A 72 -1.00 -8.25 -1.40
C VAL A 72 -0.84 -9.76 -1.57
N LEU A 73 -0.42 -10.45 -0.50
CA LEU A 73 -0.19 -11.89 -0.42
C LEU A 73 -1.29 -12.57 0.42
#